data_AF-A0A4Y7WI22-F1
#
_entry.id   AF-A0A4Y7WI22-F1
#
_cell.length_a   1.000
_cell.length_b   1.000
_cell.length_c   1.000
_cell.angle_alpha   90.00
_cell.angle_beta   90.00
_cell.angle_gamma   90.00
#
_symmetry.space_group_name_H-M   'P 1'
#
loop_
_entity.id
_entity.type
_entity.pdbx_description
1 polymer ?
#
loop_
_entity_poly.entity_id
_entity_poly.type
_entity_poly.pdbx_seq_one_letter_code
_entity_poly.pdbx_strand_id
1 'polypeptide(L)' 'MLTIQHNGDNTADIYKGISIVARLARQANGTVAVKVLTDGHDEMADDEQKALLIIKERV' A
#
# COMPACT_ATOMS: atom_id res chain seq x y z
N MET A 1 -7.37 -12.59 -1.94
CA MET A 1 -6.51 -12.42 -0.76
C MET A 1 -5.43 -11.43 -1.14
N LEU A 2 -5.18 -10.42 -0.30
CA LEU A 2 -4.06 -9.50 -0.47
C LEU A 2 -2.89 -9.99 0.37
N THR A 3 -1.68 -9.92 -0.17
CA THR A 3 -0.45 -10.23 0.57
C THR A 3 0.50 -9.05 0.53
N ILE A 4 1.18 -8.81 1.65
CA ILE A 4 2.11 -7.70 1.81
C ILE A 4 3.53 -8.28 1.73
N GLN A 5 4.38 -7.68 0.91
CA GLN A 5 5.80 -8.02 0.84
C GLN A 5 6.64 -6.76 1.07
N HIS A 6 7.48 -6.77 2.10
CA HIS A 6 8.37 -5.66 2.41
C HIS A 6 9.60 -5.71 1.50
N ASN A 7 9.81 -4.64 0.71
CA ASN A 7 10.86 -4.55 -0.32
C ASN A 7 11.94 -3.50 0.03
N GLY A 8 12.12 -3.25 1.33
CA GLY A 8 13.10 -2.33 1.92
C GLY A 8 12.62 -1.86 3.29
N ASP A 9 13.40 -1.02 3.96
CA ASP A 9 13.09 -0.59 5.35
C ASP A 9 11.76 0.15 5.48
N ASN A 10 11.37 0.89 4.43
CA ASN A 10 10.21 1.77 4.47
C ASN A 10 9.19 1.51 3.35
N THR A 11 9.35 0.45 2.54
CA THR A 11 8.44 0.20 1.41
C THR A 11 7.89 -1.21 1.41
N ALA A 12 6.64 -1.35 1.01
CA ALA A 12 5.98 -2.64 0.86
C ALA A 12 5.14 -2.69 -0.42
N ASP A 13 5.17 -3.82 -1.10
CA ASP A 13 4.31 -4.12 -2.24
C ASP A 13 3.12 -4.96 -1.81
N ILE A 14 1.94 -4.58 -2.28
CA ILE A 14 0.71 -5.31 -2.06
C ILE A 14 0.41 -6.12 -3.32
N TYR A 15 0.19 -7.42 -3.14
CA TYR A 15 -0.10 -8.36 -4.21
C TYR A 15 -1.53 -8.87 -4.13
N LYS A 16 -2.16 -9.06 -5.29
CA LYS A 16 -3.39 -9.84 -5.47
C LYS A 16 -3.07 -11.02 -6.39
N GLY A 17 -2.85 -12.19 -5.79
CA GLY A 17 -2.26 -13.32 -6.52
C GLY A 17 -0.79 -13.03 -6.83
N ILE A 18 -0.41 -13.03 -8.11
CA ILE A 18 0.97 -12.78 -8.57
C ILE A 18 1.22 -11.33 -9.01
N SER A 19 0.18 -10.50 -9.04
CA SER A 19 0.25 -9.12 -9.55
C SER A 19 0.36 -8.12 -8.42
N ILE A 20 1.27 -7.16 -8.54
CA ILE A 20 1.34 -6.01 -7.64
C ILE A 20 0.17 -5.08 -7.97
N VAL A 21 -0.60 -4.73 -6.95
CA VAL A 21 -1.81 -3.90 -7.06
C VAL A 21 -1.67 -2.56 -6.36
N ALA A 22 -0.77 -2.46 -5.38
CA ALA A 22 -0.45 -1.21 -4.71
C ALA A 22 0.95 -1.24 -4.10
N ARG A 23 1.49 -0.05 -3.82
CA ARG A 23 2.75 0.15 -3.09
C ARG A 23 2.53 1.07 -1.90
N LEU A 24 3.15 0.73 -0.78
CA LEU A 24 3.17 1.50 0.43
C LEU A 24 4.58 2.06 0.66
N ALA A 25 4.66 3.31 1.13
CA ALA A 25 5.91 3.89 1.63
C ALA A 25 5.68 4.57 2.99
N ARG A 26 6.22 3.96 4.05
CA ARG A 26 6.19 4.50 5.41
C ARG A 26 7.11 5.72 5.51
N GLN A 27 6.60 6.78 6.10
CA GLN A 27 7.29 8.04 6.30
C GLN A 27 7.84 8.13 7.73
N ALA A 28 8.86 8.98 7.94
CA ALA A 28 9.47 9.16 9.26
C ALA A 28 8.49 9.72 10.32
N ASN A 29 7.39 10.36 9.89
CA ASN A 29 6.35 10.91 10.76
C ASN A 29 5.25 9.89 11.13
N GLY A 30 5.38 8.61 10.72
CA GLY A 30 4.41 7.55 10.99
C GLY A 30 3.31 7.38 9.92
N THR A 31 3.14 8.36 9.02
CA THR A 31 2.18 8.25 7.91
C THR A 31 2.67 7.26 6.84
N VAL A 32 1.73 6.78 6.02
CA VAL A 32 1.99 5.82 4.94
C VAL A 32 1.48 6.40 3.63
N ALA A 33 2.38 6.61 2.67
CA ALA A 33 1.99 6.93 1.31
C ALA A 33 1.49 5.65 0.62
N VAL A 34 0.30 5.73 0.04
CA VAL A 34 -0.39 4.66 -0.68
C VAL A 34 -0.43 5.02 -2.16
N LYS A 35 0.04 4.10 -3.00
CA LYS A 35 -0.09 4.20 -4.45
C LYS A 35 -0.78 2.95 -4.98
N VAL A 36 -2.00 3.08 -5.45
CA VAL A 36 -2.78 2.00 -6.07
C VAL A 36 -2.45 1.96 -7.57
N LEU A 37 -1.89 0.83 -8.02
CA LEU A 37 -1.41 0.67 -9.38
C LEU A 37 -2.53 0.28 -10.37
N THR A 38 -3.65 -0.21 -9.87
CA THR A 38 -4.78 -0.66 -10.70
C THR A 38 -5.56 0.50 -11.30
N ASP A 39 -5.72 1.61 -10.56
CA ASP A 39 -6.47 2.80 -10.98
C ASP A 39 -5.63 4.10 -10.97
N GLY A 40 -4.38 4.04 -10.49
CA GLY A 40 -3.48 5.19 -10.41
C GLY A 40 -3.73 6.12 -9.22
N HIS A 41 -4.53 5.70 -8.24
CA HIS A 41 -4.86 6.50 -7.06
C HIS A 41 -3.69 6.64 -6.09
N ASP A 42 -3.41 7.86 -5.63
CA ASP A 42 -2.38 8.17 -4.65
C ASP A 42 -3.01 8.85 -3.42
N GLU A 43 -2.70 8.38 -2.21
CA GLU A 43 -3.26 8.91 -0.95
C GLU A 43 -2.28 8.76 0.22
N MET A 44 -2.42 9.60 1.25
CA MET A 44 -1.70 9.46 2.51
C MET A 44 -2.61 8.87 3.58
N ALA A 45 -2.16 7.81 4.25
CA ALA A 45 -2.83 7.21 5.38
C ALA A 45 -2.08 7.51 6.68
N ASP A 46 -2.82 7.61 7.79
CA ASP A 46 -2.22 7.88 9.11
C ASP A 46 -1.38 6.70 9.62
N ASP A 47 -1.71 5.49 9.17
CA ASP A 47 -1.05 4.24 9.54
C ASP A 47 -1.25 3.17 8.46
N GLU A 48 -0.59 2.02 8.64
CA GLU A 48 -0.67 0.91 7.69
C GLU A 48 -2.07 0.25 7.64
N GLN A 49 -2.84 0.29 8.74
CA GLN A 49 -4.16 -0.32 8.77
C GLN A 49 -5.15 0.46 7.89
N LYS A 50 -5.13 1.80 7.96
CA LYS A 50 -5.88 2.67 7.04
C LYS A 50 -5.37 2.51 5.60
N ALA A 51 -4.06 2.42 5.39
CA ALA A 51 -3.49 2.20 4.07
C ALA A 51 -4.04 0.93 3.41
N LEU A 52 -4.11 -0.18 4.16
CA LEU A 52 -4.66 -1.44 3.69
C LEU A 52 -6.16 -1.37 3.42
N LEU A 53 -6.92 -0.56 4.17
CA LEU A 53 -8.34 -0.33 3.91
C LEU A 53 -8.55 0.38 2.56
N ILE A 54 -7.80 1.46 2.30
CA ILE A 54 -7.85 2.20 1.03
C ILE A 54 -7.59 1.26 -0.16
N ILE A 55 -6.58 0.40 -0.05
CA ILE A 55 -6.25 -0.56 -1.11
C ILE A 55 -7.36 -1.61 -1.28
N LYS A 56 -7.93 -2.11 -0.18
CA LYS A 56 -9.00 -3.11 -0.23
C LYS A 56 -10.27 -2.59 -0.91
N GLU A 57 -10.57 -1.30 -0.77
CA GLU A 57 -11.74 -0.68 -1.40
C GLU A 57 -11.56 -0.46 -2.92
N ARG A 58 -10.32 -0.52 -3.41
CA ARG A 58 -9.98 -0.17 -4.81
C ARG A 58 -9.47 -1.33 -5.66
N VAL A 59 -9.18 -2.50 -5.06
CA VAL A 59 -8.54 -3.64 -5.74
C VAL A 59 -9.40 -4.90 -5.85
#